data_AF-A0A0F8VSC0-F1
#
_entry.id   AF-A0A0F8VSC0-F1
#
_cell.length_a   1.000
_cell.length_b   1.000
_cell.length_c   1.000
_cell.angle_alpha   90.00
_cell.angle_beta   90.00
_cell.angle_gamma   90.00
#
_symmetry.space_group_name_H-M   'P 1'
#
loop_
_entity.id
_entity.type
_entity.pdbx_description
1 polymer ?
#
loop_
_entity_poly.entity_id
_entity_poly.type
_entity_poly.pdbx_seq_one_letter_code
_entity_poly.pdbx_strand_id
1 'polypeptide(L)'
;MMAEDVRRVADGEPPSPGSALEEMRLDAQALVDWLDSHDVADAVERMGSKPLLLIHARGDEVVPYSHSEELYRRAAEPKRLLLLESGHHRSLQHDAEIQGETLRWLARAM
;
A
#
# COMPACT_ATOMS: atom_id res chain seq x y z
N MET A 1 -6.68 -3.61 -9.22
CA MET A 1 -6.07 -3.55 -10.57
C MET A 1 -4.94 -4.58 -10.74
N MET A 2 -3.68 -4.32 -10.38
CA MET A 2 -2.58 -5.25 -10.76
C MET A 2 -2.70 -6.67 -10.16
N ALA A 3 -3.09 -6.82 -8.89
CA ALA A 3 -3.25 -8.16 -8.30
C ALA A 3 -4.43 -8.95 -8.90
N GLU A 4 -5.53 -8.27 -9.23
CA GLU A 4 -6.70 -8.90 -9.86
C GLU A 4 -6.40 -9.30 -11.31
N ASP A 5 -5.69 -8.45 -12.05
CA ASP A 5 -5.26 -8.74 -13.41
C ASP A 5 -4.30 -9.94 -13.45
N VAL A 6 -3.37 -10.03 -12.48
CA VAL A 6 -2.47 -11.20 -12.35
C VAL A 6 -3.27 -12.47 -12.06
N ARG A 7 -4.32 -12.41 -11.21
CA ARG A 7 -5.19 -13.57 -10.92
C ARG A 7 -5.95 -14.04 -12.15
N ARG A 8 -6.53 -13.14 -12.94
CA ARG A 8 -7.17 -13.49 -14.21
C ARG A 8 -6.21 -14.21 -15.16
N VAL A 9 -4.98 -13.73 -15.26
CA VAL A 9 -3.95 -14.38 -16.08
C VAL A 9 -3.57 -15.76 -15.53
N ALA A 10 -3.48 -15.91 -14.20
CA ALA A 10 -3.26 -17.21 -13.56
C ALA A 10 -4.39 -18.21 -13.86
N ASP A 11 -5.64 -17.73 -13.93
CA ASP A 11 -6.83 -18.51 -14.31
C ASP A 11 -6.88 -18.85 -15.83
N GLY A 12 -5.87 -18.43 -16.60
CA GLY A 12 -5.71 -18.73 -18.02
C GLY A 12 -6.29 -17.68 -18.97
N GLU A 13 -6.75 -16.53 -18.47
CA GLU A 13 -7.15 -15.42 -19.32
C GLU A 13 -5.93 -14.72 -19.94
N PRO A 14 -6.05 -14.14 -21.15
CA PRO A 14 -4.99 -13.29 -21.68
C PRO A 14 -4.86 -12.01 -20.83
N PRO A 15 -3.65 -11.43 -20.76
CA PRO A 15 -3.45 -10.14 -20.12
C PRO A 15 -4.30 -9.06 -20.79
N SER A 16 -4.73 -8.07 -20.00
CA SER A 16 -5.48 -6.92 -20.51
C SER A 16 -4.64 -6.16 -21.54
N PRO A 17 -5.19 -5.76 -22.70
CA PRO A 17 -4.44 -5.02 -23.72
C PRO A 17 -3.86 -3.70 -23.17
N GLY A 18 -2.59 -3.44 -23.44
CA GLY A 18 -1.83 -2.30 -22.93
C GLY A 18 -1.39 -2.42 -21.47
N SER A 19 -1.59 -3.58 -20.83
CA SER A 19 -1.12 -3.81 -19.47
C SER A 19 0.35 -4.23 -19.45
N ALA A 20 1.04 -3.93 -18.34
CA ALA A 20 2.41 -4.39 -18.13
C ALA A 20 2.55 -5.93 -18.25
N LEU A 21 1.47 -6.68 -17.97
CA LEU A 21 1.46 -8.14 -18.00
C LEU A 21 1.69 -8.71 -19.41
N GLU A 22 1.45 -7.95 -20.48
CA GLU A 22 1.74 -8.40 -21.86
C GLU A 22 3.25 -8.57 -22.10
N GLU A 23 4.08 -7.75 -21.45
CA GLU A 23 5.53 -7.73 -21.65
C GLU A 23 6.28 -8.48 -20.54
N MET A 24 5.63 -8.69 -19.39
CA MET A 24 6.25 -9.32 -18.23
C MET A 24 6.39 -10.83 -18.41
N ARG A 25 7.63 -11.32 -18.30
CA ARG A 25 7.95 -12.75 -18.24
C ARG A 25 7.79 -13.26 -16.81
N LEU A 26 6.57 -13.59 -16.41
CA LEU A 26 6.25 -14.02 -15.06
C LEU A 26 5.43 -15.32 -15.04
N ASP A 27 5.58 -16.11 -13.98
CA ASP A 27 4.68 -17.23 -13.68
C ASP A 27 3.51 -16.67 -12.86
N ALA A 28 2.36 -16.49 -13.51
CA ALA A 28 1.22 -15.82 -12.91
C ALA A 28 0.68 -16.59 -11.70
N GLN A 29 0.62 -17.92 -11.78
CA GLN A 29 0.14 -18.74 -10.67
C GLN A 29 1.11 -18.65 -9.49
N ALA A 30 2.40 -18.79 -9.73
CA ALA A 30 3.39 -18.68 -8.66
C ALA A 30 3.38 -17.28 -7.99
N LEU A 31 3.12 -16.22 -8.77
CA LEU A 31 2.97 -14.88 -8.21
C LEU A 31 1.70 -14.74 -7.36
N VAL A 32 0.56 -15.29 -7.81
CA VAL A 32 -0.68 -15.31 -7.03
C VAL A 32 -0.46 -16.05 -5.71
N ASP A 33 0.10 -17.26 -5.74
CA ASP A 33 0.35 -18.06 -4.56
C ASP A 33 1.27 -17.32 -3.57
N TRP A 34 2.28 -16.63 -4.10
CA TRP A 34 3.16 -15.79 -3.29
C TRP A 34 2.40 -14.62 -2.67
N LEU A 35 1.59 -13.88 -3.43
CA LEU A 35 0.78 -12.77 -2.91
C LEU A 35 -0.20 -13.25 -1.83
N ASP A 36 -0.86 -14.39 -2.03
CA ASP A 36 -1.82 -14.98 -1.10
C ASP A 36 -1.19 -15.49 0.19
N SER A 37 0.11 -15.82 0.16
CA SER A 37 0.85 -16.19 1.37
C SER A 37 1.20 -15.01 2.28
N HIS A 38 0.92 -13.76 1.87
CA HIS A 38 1.24 -12.56 2.62
C HIS A 38 -0.02 -11.78 2.99
N ASP A 39 -0.16 -11.48 4.28
CA ASP A 39 -1.17 -10.54 4.79
C ASP A 39 -0.47 -9.31 5.41
N VAL A 40 -0.71 -8.14 4.83
CA VAL A 40 -0.12 -6.87 5.29
C VAL A 40 -0.64 -6.49 6.69
N ALA A 41 -1.87 -6.88 7.02
CA ALA A 41 -2.47 -6.62 8.31
C ALA A 41 -1.83 -7.48 9.40
N ASP A 42 -1.54 -8.75 9.11
CA ASP A 42 -0.69 -9.58 9.97
C ASP A 42 0.72 -9.00 10.13
N ALA A 43 1.30 -8.48 9.04
CA ALA A 43 2.63 -7.90 9.07
C ALA A 43 2.71 -6.69 10.00
N VAL A 44 1.67 -5.83 10.01
CA VAL A 44 1.63 -4.65 10.88
C VAL A 44 1.55 -5.02 12.36
N GLU A 45 0.84 -6.08 12.72
CA GLU A 45 0.79 -6.57 14.11
C GLU A 45 2.17 -7.08 14.56
N ARG A 46 2.87 -7.80 13.68
CA ARG A 46 4.22 -8.33 13.95
C ARG A 46 5.29 -7.24 14.06
N MET A 47 5.01 -6.01 13.61
CA MET A 47 5.93 -4.88 13.85
C MET A 47 6.08 -4.56 15.35
N GLY A 48 5.11 -4.92 16.19
CA GLY A 48 5.13 -4.62 17.62
C GLY A 48 5.21 -3.11 17.85
N SER A 49 6.00 -2.68 18.83
CA SER A 49 6.14 -1.26 19.21
C SER A 49 7.06 -0.44 18.31
N LYS A 50 7.33 -0.90 17.07
CA LYS A 50 8.10 -0.11 16.10
C LYS A 50 7.25 1.08 15.65
N PRO A 51 7.77 2.31 15.66
CA PRO A 51 6.99 3.48 15.26
C PRO A 51 6.44 3.37 13.84
N LEU A 52 5.15 3.68 13.66
CA LEU A 52 4.47 3.63 12.36
C LEU A 52 3.83 4.98 12.01
N LEU A 53 4.17 5.52 10.84
CA LEU A 53 3.48 6.66 10.24
C LEU A 53 2.84 6.22 8.93
N LEU A 54 1.52 6.40 8.84
CA LEU A 54 0.74 6.20 7.63
C LEU A 54 0.24 7.57 7.14
N ILE A 55 0.42 7.85 5.86
CA ILE A 55 -0.06 9.08 5.21
C ILE A 55 -0.79 8.67 3.94
N HIS A 56 -2.02 9.11 3.76
CA HIS A 56 -2.87 8.69 2.64
C HIS A 56 -3.81 9.82 2.20
N ALA A 57 -4.00 9.99 0.89
CA ALA A 57 -5.01 10.89 0.34
C ALA A 57 -6.35 10.16 0.23
N ARG A 58 -7.44 10.76 0.71
CA ARG A 58 -8.79 10.17 0.57
C ARG A 58 -9.19 9.96 -0.90
N GLY A 59 -8.65 10.79 -1.80
CA GLY A 59 -8.88 10.73 -3.24
C GLY A 59 -7.96 9.76 -3.99
N ASP A 60 -7.20 8.90 -3.31
CA ASP A 60 -6.41 7.86 -3.99
C ASP A 60 -7.33 6.87 -4.71
N GLU A 61 -7.20 6.87 -6.04
CA GLU A 61 -7.98 6.10 -6.99
C GLU A 61 -7.41 4.70 -7.26
N VAL A 62 -6.18 4.43 -6.79
CA VAL A 62 -5.45 3.18 -7.02
C VAL A 62 -5.49 2.30 -5.78
N VAL A 63 -5.29 2.88 -4.60
CA VAL A 63 -5.30 2.18 -3.32
C VAL A 63 -6.30 2.86 -2.38
N PRO A 64 -7.37 2.17 -1.95
CA PRO A 64 -8.32 2.75 -1.01
C PRO A 64 -7.68 3.16 0.33
N TYR A 65 -7.99 4.36 0.83
CA TYR A 65 -7.48 4.86 2.11
C TYR A 65 -7.89 3.99 3.31
N SER A 66 -8.99 3.23 3.19
CA SER A 66 -9.47 2.31 4.23
C SER A 66 -8.45 1.22 4.58
N HIS A 67 -7.53 0.88 3.66
CA HIS A 67 -6.41 0.01 3.97
C HIS A 67 -5.51 0.63 5.05
N SER A 68 -5.20 1.94 4.96
CA SER A 68 -4.43 2.61 6.00
C SER A 68 -5.17 2.72 7.33
N GLU A 69 -6.50 2.87 7.31
CA GLU A 69 -7.30 2.82 8.53
C GLU A 69 -7.26 1.45 9.22
N GLU A 70 -7.35 0.36 8.44
CA GLU A 70 -7.22 -1.02 8.95
C GLU A 70 -5.84 -1.22 9.60
N LEU A 71 -4.78 -0.88 8.88
CA LEU A 71 -3.41 -1.02 9.38
C LEU A 71 -3.19 -0.19 10.65
N TYR A 72 -3.71 1.05 10.69
CA TYR A 72 -3.64 1.90 11.87
C TYR A 72 -4.38 1.28 13.06
N ARG A 73 -5.55 0.67 12.86
CA ARG A 73 -6.26 0.00 13.95
C ARG A 73 -5.47 -1.14 14.55
N ARG A 74 -4.83 -1.97 13.72
CA ARG A 74 -4.09 -3.17 14.16
C ARG A 74 -2.69 -2.88 14.72
N ALA A 75 -2.03 -1.82 14.25
CA ALA A 75 -0.70 -1.46 14.73
C ALA A 75 -0.66 -1.14 16.23
N ALA A 76 0.46 -1.44 16.89
CA ALA A 76 0.70 -0.99 18.27
C ALA A 76 1.23 0.46 18.31
N GLU A 77 1.25 1.06 19.49
CA GLU A 77 1.87 2.37 19.70
C GLU A 77 3.42 2.28 19.68
N PRO A 78 4.13 3.34 19.25
CA PRO A 78 3.60 4.62 18.79
C PRO A 78 3.19 4.60 17.31
N LYS A 79 1.97 5.07 17.01
CA LYS A 79 1.45 5.13 15.64
C LYS A 79 0.78 6.46 15.31
N ARG A 80 0.77 6.81 14.02
CA ARG A 80 0.05 7.97 13.50
C ARG A 80 -0.51 7.71 12.12
N LEU A 81 -1.73 8.17 11.88
CA LEU A 81 -2.38 8.19 10.59
C LEU A 81 -2.73 9.64 10.20
N LEU A 82 -2.31 10.04 9.00
CA LEU A 82 -2.68 11.30 8.37
C LEU A 82 -3.50 11.00 7.12
N LEU A 83 -4.81 11.31 7.17
CA LEU A 83 -5.69 11.25 6.02
C LEU A 83 -5.90 12.66 5.47
N LEU A 84 -5.48 12.90 4.22
CA LEU A 84 -5.63 14.18 3.56
C LEU A 84 -6.92 14.20 2.74
N GLU A 85 -7.69 15.28 2.87
CA GLU A 85 -8.96 15.45 2.13
C GLU A 85 -8.75 15.67 0.62
N SER A 86 -7.56 16.13 0.23
CA SER A 86 -7.17 16.33 -1.16
C SER A 86 -5.94 15.51 -1.52
N GLY A 87 -5.75 15.30 -2.83
CA GLY A 87 -4.66 14.51 -3.38
C GLY A 87 -5.15 13.24 -4.08
N HIS A 88 -4.22 12.59 -4.76
CA HIS A 88 -4.39 11.35 -5.51
C HIS A 88 -3.18 10.45 -5.24
N HIS A 89 -3.12 9.27 -5.86
CA HIS A 89 -2.12 8.23 -5.57
C HIS A 89 -0.64 8.70 -5.54
N ARG A 90 -0.31 9.79 -6.25
CA ARG A 90 1.07 10.28 -6.40
C ARG A 90 1.28 11.72 -5.97
N SER A 91 0.27 12.39 -5.41
CA SER A 91 0.39 13.81 -5.07
C SER A 91 1.22 14.04 -3.81
N LEU A 92 1.04 13.19 -2.79
CA LEU A 92 1.56 13.43 -1.45
C LEU A 92 3.08 13.39 -1.35
N GLN A 93 3.72 12.52 -2.14
CA GLN A 93 5.18 12.39 -2.16
C GLN A 93 5.91 13.67 -2.61
N HIS A 94 5.20 14.60 -3.25
CA HIS A 94 5.74 15.87 -3.74
C HIS A 94 5.32 17.08 -2.89
N ASP A 95 4.56 16.85 -1.81
CA ASP A 95 4.10 17.91 -0.92
C ASP A 95 5.15 18.19 0.17
N ALA A 96 5.70 19.42 0.18
CA ALA A 96 6.74 19.82 1.12
C ALA A 96 6.26 19.84 2.58
N GLU A 97 4.98 20.09 2.82
CA GLU A 97 4.39 20.06 4.17
C GLU A 97 4.36 18.62 4.69
N ILE A 98 3.96 17.68 3.84
CA ILE A 98 3.92 16.24 4.16
C ILE A 98 5.31 15.64 4.34
N GLN A 99 6.27 16.06 3.52
CA GLN A 99 7.67 15.72 3.74
C GLN A 99 8.15 16.27 5.09
N GLY A 100 7.78 17.50 5.44
CA GLY A 100 8.06 18.10 6.75
C GLY A 100 7.44 17.34 7.92
N GLU A 101 6.20 16.88 7.80
CA GLU A 101 5.54 16.04 8.82
C GLU A 101 6.26 14.70 9.00
N THR A 102 6.72 14.10 7.89
CA THR A 102 7.50 12.85 7.92
C THR A 102 8.81 13.06 8.67
N LEU A 103 9.56 14.13 8.38
CA LEU A 103 10.80 14.45 9.08
C LEU A 103 10.57 14.72 10.57
N ARG A 104 9.50 15.48 10.91
CA ARG A 104 9.14 15.74 12.31
C ARG A 104 8.75 14.46 13.06
N TRP A 105 8.10 13.52 12.39
CA TRP A 105 7.81 12.21 12.97
C TRP A 105 9.08 11.42 13.24
N LEU A 106 9.95 11.27 12.24
CA LEU A 106 11.22 10.55 12.38
C LEU A 106 12.07 11.11 13.52
N ALA A 107 12.17 12.44 13.63
CA ALA A 107 12.93 13.11 14.69
C ALA A 107 12.36 12.89 16.11
N ARG A 108 11.09 12.48 16.25
CA ARG A 108 10.46 12.15 17.55
C ARG A 108 10.47 10.66 17.87
N ALA A 109 10.50 9.83 16.82
CA ALA A 109 10.33 8.39 16.92
C ALA A 109 11.67 7.62 16.98
N MET A 110 12.78 8.29 16.63
CA MET A 110 14.16 7.83 16.81
C MET A 110 14.80 8.54 18.00
#